data_AF-E6KQA6-F1
#
_entry.id   AF-E6KQA6-F1
#
_cell.length_a   1.000
_cell.length_b   1.000
_cell.length_c   1.000
_cell.angle_alpha   90.00
_cell.angle_beta   90.00
_cell.angle_gamma   90.00
#
_symmetry.space_group_name_H-M   'P 1'
#
loop_
_entity.id
_entity.type
_entity.pdbx_description
1 polymer ?
#
loop_
_entity_poly.entity_id
_entity_poly.type
_entity_poly.pdbx_seq_one_letter_code
_entity_poly.pdbx_strand_id
1 'polypeptide(L)'
;MVTSSTAPLIVVGLSIAFLWAWAWCGVGASARRMSLRLELSGGDAPGEVFRVVWPLMPFLSVSWFVVADIVGREARGLDVLGSCAILVSIFALMTLLAIQSLYLGGLPEWAYPGWMARRYYRAHPQAREAELGSVADVA
;
A
#
# COMPACT_ATOMS: atom_id res chain seq x y z
N MET A 1 10.81 -20.29 29.20
CA MET A 1 11.08 -19.25 28.18
C MET A 1 9.79 -19.02 27.42
N VAL A 2 9.03 -17.98 27.77
CA VAL A 2 7.88 -17.56 26.94
C VAL A 2 8.49 -16.85 25.74
N THR A 3 8.81 -17.62 24.70
CA THR A 3 9.15 -17.09 23.39
C THR A 3 8.00 -16.20 22.96
N SER A 4 8.30 -14.91 22.80
CA SER A 4 7.34 -13.84 22.52
C SER A 4 6.50 -14.16 21.28
N SER A 5 5.27 -14.67 21.46
CA SER A 5 4.33 -15.05 20.39
C SER A 5 3.97 -13.89 19.45
N THR A 6 4.32 -12.66 19.81
CA THR A 6 4.13 -11.44 19.03
C THR A 6 5.24 -11.19 18.01
N ALA A 7 6.43 -11.78 18.18
CA ALA A 7 7.55 -11.61 17.25
C ALA A 7 7.23 -12.01 15.79
N PRO A 8 6.60 -13.17 15.50
CA PRO A 8 6.25 -13.52 14.12
C PRO A 8 5.21 -12.58 13.51
N LEU A 9 4.24 -12.09 14.30
CA LEU A 9 3.23 -11.13 13.82
C LEU A 9 3.88 -9.82 13.36
N ILE A 10 4.86 -9.33 14.12
CA ILE A 10 5.60 -8.12 13.78
C ILE A 10 6.41 -8.33 12.49
N VAL A 11 7.08 -9.47 12.35
CA VAL A 11 7.88 -9.79 11.15
C VAL A 11 7.00 -9.88 9.91
N VAL A 12 5.84 -10.54 9.99
CA VAL A 12 4.88 -10.62 8.88
C VAL A 12 4.37 -9.21 8.52
N GLY A 13 4.00 -8.41 9.52
CA GLY A 13 3.56 -7.03 9.31
C GLY A 13 4.62 -6.16 8.63
N LEU A 14 5.88 -6.27 9.07
CA LEU A 14 7.02 -5.58 8.45
C LEU A 14 7.28 -6.04 7.02
N SER A 15 7.17 -7.34 6.76
CA SER A 15 7.38 -7.90 5.43
C SER A 15 6.33 -7.40 4.44
N ILE A 16 5.06 -7.37 4.87
CA ILE A 16 3.95 -6.80 4.11
C ILE A 16 4.21 -5.31 3.89
N ALA A 17 4.46 -4.54 4.95
CA ALA A 17 4.69 -3.10 4.86
C ALA A 17 5.89 -2.75 3.95
N PHE A 18 6.97 -3.53 4.01
CA PHE A 18 8.17 -3.31 3.19
C PHE A 18 7.91 -3.63 1.72
N LEU A 19 7.24 -4.74 1.42
CA LEU A 19 6.86 -5.09 0.05
C LEU A 19 5.92 -4.03 -0.55
N TRP A 20 5.00 -3.50 0.27
CA TRP A 20 4.13 -2.39 -0.09
C TRP A 20 4.88 -1.09 -0.33
N ALA A 21 5.76 -0.68 0.60
CA ALA A 21 6.59 0.51 0.46
C ALA A 21 7.50 0.41 -0.77
N TRP A 22 8.02 -0.78 -1.08
CA TRP A 22 8.83 -1.03 -2.27
C TRP A 22 8.01 -0.85 -3.56
N ALA A 23 6.81 -1.44 -3.62
CA ALA A 23 5.92 -1.29 -4.77
C ALA A 23 5.41 0.17 -4.93
N TRP A 24 5.14 0.85 -3.83
CA TRP A 24 4.67 2.24 -3.82
C TRP A 24 5.76 3.24 -4.18
N CYS A 25 6.97 3.08 -3.62
CA CYS A 25 8.11 3.94 -3.94
C CYS A 25 8.65 3.71 -5.36
N GLY A 26 8.38 2.57 -6.01
CA GLY A 26 8.81 2.33 -7.39
C GLY A 26 10.34 2.37 -7.56
N VAL A 27 11.09 2.09 -6.50
CA VAL A 27 12.57 2.16 -6.48
C VAL A 27 13.12 0.92 -7.16
N GLY A 28 13.62 1.12 -8.38
CA GLY A 28 14.22 0.07 -9.22
C GLY A 28 13.35 -0.29 -10.43
N ALA A 29 14.00 -0.79 -11.49
CA ALA A 29 13.32 -1.14 -12.75
C ALA A 29 12.24 -2.22 -12.57
N SER A 30 12.43 -3.16 -11.63
CA SER A 30 11.46 -4.19 -11.28
C SER A 30 10.19 -3.62 -10.64
N ALA A 31 10.32 -2.69 -9.70
CA ALA A 31 9.19 -2.01 -9.06
C ALA A 31 8.40 -1.15 -10.07
N ARG A 32 9.11 -0.44 -10.96
CA ARG A 32 8.48 0.34 -12.05
C ARG A 32 7.69 -0.54 -13.01
N ARG A 33 8.27 -1.65 -13.49
CA ARG A 33 7.58 -2.61 -14.37
C ARG A 33 6.35 -3.23 -13.70
N MET A 34 6.45 -3.61 -12.43
CA MET A 34 5.32 -4.17 -11.69
C MET A 34 4.20 -3.13 -11.51
N SER A 35 4.55 -1.88 -11.17
CA SER A 35 3.56 -0.80 -11.03
C SER A 35 2.84 -0.48 -12.34
N LEU A 36 3.54 -0.53 -13.48
CA LEU A 36 2.95 -0.34 -14.79
C LEU A 36 2.08 -1.50 -15.24
N ARG A 37 2.47 -2.75 -14.92
CA ARG A 37 1.60 -3.92 -15.17
C ARG A 37 0.30 -3.82 -14.39
N LEU A 38 0.36 -3.43 -13.12
CA LEU A 38 -0.82 -3.19 -12.30
C LEU A 38 -1.71 -2.06 -12.84
N GLU A 39 -1.10 -1.03 -13.43
CA GLU A 39 -1.83 0.06 -14.09
C GLU A 39 -2.51 -0.39 -15.39
N LEU A 40 -1.80 -1.17 -16.24
CA LEU A 40 -2.31 -1.68 -17.51
C LEU A 40 -3.38 -2.77 -17.34
N SER A 41 -3.28 -3.60 -16.30
CA SER A 41 -4.31 -4.58 -15.93
C SER A 41 -5.56 -3.95 -15.31
N GLY A 42 -5.55 -2.64 -15.03
CA GLY A 42 -6.65 -1.90 -14.40
C GLY A 42 -7.73 -1.40 -15.38
N GLY A 43 -7.77 -1.88 -16.62
CA GLY A 43 -8.77 -1.48 -17.63
C GLY A 43 -10.18 -2.03 -17.40
N ASP A 44 -10.32 -3.15 -16.68
CA ASP A 44 -11.61 -3.76 -16.32
C ASP A 44 -11.98 -3.46 -14.86
N ALA A 45 -13.23 -3.75 -14.44
CA ALA A 45 -13.75 -3.67 -13.06
C ALA A 45 -12.76 -3.89 -11.88
N PRO A 46 -11.75 -4.79 -11.94
CA PRO A 46 -10.63 -4.81 -10.98
C PRO A 46 -9.90 -3.47 -10.76
N GLY A 47 -9.82 -2.58 -11.75
CA GLY A 47 -9.15 -1.27 -11.67
C GLY A 47 -9.79 -0.31 -10.68
N GLU A 48 -11.11 -0.33 -10.53
CA GLU A 48 -11.82 0.46 -9.51
C GLU A 48 -11.53 -0.06 -8.10
N VAL A 49 -11.48 -1.39 -7.93
CA VAL A 49 -11.09 -2.02 -6.66
C VAL A 49 -9.65 -1.66 -6.31
N PHE A 50 -8.73 -1.70 -7.29
CA PHE A 50 -7.34 -1.28 -7.07
C PHE A 50 -7.23 0.21 -6.70
N ARG A 51 -8.07 1.09 -7.25
CA ARG A 51 -8.07 2.52 -6.88
C ARG A 51 -8.39 2.76 -5.40
N VAL A 52 -9.21 1.91 -4.79
CA VAL A 52 -9.56 2.01 -3.37
C VAL A 52 -8.54 1.28 -2.50
N VAL A 53 -8.13 0.08 -2.90
CA VAL A 53 -7.24 -0.77 -2.11
C VAL A 53 -5.86 -0.14 -1.94
N TRP A 54 -5.30 0.46 -2.99
CA TRP A 54 -3.94 1.00 -2.96
C TRP A 54 -3.74 2.09 -1.89
N PRO A 55 -4.57 3.14 -1.81
CA PRO A 55 -4.45 4.15 -0.76
C PRO A 55 -4.70 3.63 0.66
N LEU A 56 -5.45 2.54 0.81
CA LEU A 56 -5.82 1.97 2.11
C LEU A 56 -4.77 1.03 2.70
N MET A 57 -3.95 0.42 1.86
CA MET A 57 -2.92 -0.55 2.28
C MET A 57 -1.87 -0.06 3.28
N PRO A 58 -1.39 1.19 3.27
CA PRO A 58 -0.54 1.69 4.36
C PRO A 58 -1.29 1.71 5.70
N PHE A 59 -2.55 2.11 5.70
CA PHE A 59 -3.38 2.11 6.92
C PHE A 59 -3.69 0.70 7.42
N LEU A 60 -3.89 -0.25 6.50
CA LEU A 60 -4.03 -1.67 6.81
C LEU A 60 -2.74 -2.25 7.42
N SER A 61 -1.58 -1.79 6.94
CA SER A 61 -0.29 -2.19 7.51
C SER A 61 -0.12 -1.64 8.93
N VAL A 62 -0.49 -0.38 9.16
CA VAL A 62 -0.44 0.24 10.51
C VAL A 62 -1.42 -0.45 11.46
N SER A 63 -2.64 -0.76 11.03
CA SER A 63 -3.63 -1.42 11.88
C SER A 63 -3.16 -2.80 12.35
N TRP A 64 -2.39 -3.51 11.53
CA TRP A 64 -1.76 -4.78 11.91
C TRP A 64 -0.82 -4.62 13.13
N PHE A 65 0.00 -3.57 13.16
CA PHE A 65 0.87 -3.29 14.30
C PHE A 65 0.09 -2.88 15.55
N VAL A 66 -0.99 -2.12 15.38
CA VAL A 66 -1.87 -1.73 16.50
C VAL A 66 -2.57 -2.95 17.09
N VAL A 67 -3.03 -3.89 16.26
CA VAL A 67 -3.62 -5.16 16.74
C VAL A 67 -2.58 -5.99 17.50
N ALA A 68 -1.34 -6.09 17.00
CA ALA A 68 -0.28 -6.78 17.71
C ALA A 68 0.05 -6.13 19.07
N ASP A 69 0.01 -4.79 19.17
CA ASP A 69 0.16 -4.06 20.43
C ASP A 69 -1.00 -4.33 21.40
N ILE A 70 -2.25 -4.33 20.93
CA ILE A 70 -3.44 -4.67 21.73
C ILE A 70 -3.29 -6.06 22.34
N VAL A 71 -2.98 -7.07 21.51
CA VAL A 71 -2.79 -8.45 21.97
C VAL A 71 -1.64 -8.54 22.98
N GLY A 72 -0.55 -7.80 22.75
CA GLY A 72 0.59 -7.75 23.65
C GLY A 72 0.28 -7.09 25.01
N ARG A 73 -0.59 -6.08 25.03
CA ARG A 73 -1.05 -5.39 26.25
C ARG A 73 -2.06 -6.23 27.04
N GLU A 74 -3.05 -6.81 26.36
CA GLU A 74 -4.02 -7.74 26.96
C GLU A 74 -3.31 -8.90 27.67
N ALA A 75 -2.33 -9.52 27.00
CA ALA A 75 -1.56 -10.63 27.58
C ALA A 75 -0.76 -10.23 28.84
N ARG A 76 -0.52 -8.93 29.06
CA ARG A 76 0.17 -8.38 30.24
C ARG A 76 -0.80 -7.79 31.27
N GLY A 77 -2.11 -7.86 31.03
CA GLY A 77 -3.13 -7.23 31.87
C GLY A 77 -3.05 -5.70 31.88
N LEU A 78 -2.54 -5.09 30.81
CA LEU A 78 -2.42 -3.63 30.66
C LEU A 78 -3.67 -3.08 29.97
N ASP A 79 -3.99 -1.81 30.24
CA ASP A 79 -5.09 -1.12 29.57
C ASP A 79 -4.86 -1.02 28.06
N VAL A 80 -5.91 -1.33 27.30
CA VAL A 80 -5.95 -1.35 25.83
C VAL A 80 -6.85 -0.28 25.23
N LEU A 81 -7.57 0.49 26.06
CA LEU A 81 -8.54 1.47 25.59
C LEU A 81 -7.91 2.46 24.59
N GLY A 82 -6.68 2.93 24.88
CA GLY A 82 -5.93 3.81 23.99
C GLY A 82 -5.60 3.17 22.64
N SER A 83 -5.11 1.93 22.62
CA SER A 83 -4.77 1.21 21.38
C SER A 83 -6.03 0.87 20.57
N CYS A 84 -7.15 0.56 21.23
CA CYS A 84 -8.46 0.39 20.59
C CYS A 84 -8.96 1.70 19.96
N ALA A 85 -8.82 2.85 20.65
CA ALA A 85 -9.18 4.15 20.09
C ALA A 85 -8.35 4.50 18.85
N ILE A 86 -7.05 4.18 18.85
CA ILE A 86 -6.17 4.33 17.67
C ILE A 86 -6.66 3.45 16.53
N LEU A 87 -6.98 2.18 16.79
CA LEU A 87 -7.48 1.24 15.78
C LEU A 87 -8.79 1.73 15.14
N VAL A 88 -9.75 2.19 15.96
CA VAL A 88 -11.01 2.78 15.50
C VAL A 88 -10.76 4.02 14.65
N SER A 89 -9.83 4.88 15.07
CA SER A 89 -9.47 6.10 14.32
C SER A 89 -8.88 5.76 12.94
N ILE A 90 -8.04 4.72 12.86
CA ILE A 90 -7.48 4.24 11.59
C ILE A 90 -8.59 3.72 10.68
N PHE A 91 -9.52 2.91 11.19
CA PHE A 91 -10.65 2.42 10.39
C PHE A 91 -11.56 3.54 9.91
N ALA A 92 -11.87 4.52 10.77
CA ALA A 92 -12.65 5.69 10.37
C ALA A 92 -11.96 6.47 9.24
N LEU A 93 -10.64 6.66 9.34
CA LEU A 93 -9.85 7.31 8.29
C LEU A 93 -9.86 6.49 6.99
N MET A 94 -9.73 5.16 7.06
CA MET A 94 -9.85 4.28 5.90
C MET A 94 -11.22 4.41 5.23
N THR A 95 -12.31 4.47 6.00
CA THR A 95 -13.66 4.68 5.46
C THR A 95 -13.76 6.02 4.74
N LEU A 96 -13.24 7.11 5.34
CA LEU A 96 -13.24 8.43 4.71
C LEU A 96 -12.44 8.44 3.40
N LEU A 97 -11.27 7.80 3.37
CA LEU A 97 -10.45 7.69 2.17
C LEU A 97 -11.14 6.84 1.08
N ALA A 98 -11.82 5.77 1.46
CA ALA A 98 -12.62 4.97 0.54
C ALA A 98 -13.73 5.80 -0.09
N ILE A 99 -14.49 6.55 0.73
CA ILE A 99 -15.54 7.45 0.27
C ILE A 99 -14.96 8.52 -0.67
N GLN A 100 -13.84 9.14 -0.31
CA GLN A 100 -13.16 10.13 -1.13
C GLN A 100 -12.76 9.55 -2.49
N SER A 101 -12.17 8.35 -2.48
CA SER A 101 -11.68 7.67 -3.67
C SER A 101 -12.80 7.26 -4.64
N LEU A 102 -13.97 6.88 -4.12
CA LEU A 102 -15.10 6.38 -4.91
C LEU A 102 -16.05 7.49 -5.36
N TYR A 103 -16.32 8.49 -4.52
CA TYR A 103 -17.43 9.43 -4.73
C TYR A 103 -16.99 10.88 -4.95
N LEU A 104 -15.78 11.27 -4.56
CA LEU A 104 -15.34 12.68 -4.53
C LEU A 104 -14.19 12.99 -5.50
N GLY A 105 -14.00 12.16 -6.53
CA GLY A 105 -13.08 12.46 -7.63
C GLY A 105 -11.69 11.83 -7.52
N GLY A 106 -11.53 10.75 -6.74
CA GLY A 106 -10.27 10.03 -6.61
C GLY A 106 -9.26 10.73 -5.69
N LEU A 107 -8.14 10.05 -5.44
CA LEU A 107 -7.03 10.58 -4.65
C LEU A 107 -5.95 11.18 -5.56
N PRO A 108 -5.07 12.05 -5.04
CA PRO A 108 -3.97 12.61 -5.82
C PRO A 108 -3.03 11.52 -6.37
N GLU A 109 -2.33 11.81 -7.47
CA GLU A 109 -1.51 10.83 -8.22
C GLU A 109 -0.53 10.04 -7.32
N TRP A 110 0.01 10.67 -6.26
CA TRP A 110 0.95 10.04 -5.32
C TRP A 110 0.35 8.90 -4.48
N ALA A 111 -0.97 8.82 -4.37
CA ALA A 111 -1.67 7.76 -3.64
C ALA A 111 -1.72 6.43 -4.42
N TYR A 112 -1.37 6.46 -5.71
CA TYR A 112 -1.41 5.30 -6.58
C TYR A 112 -0.02 4.73 -6.87
N PRO A 113 0.08 3.40 -7.09
CA PRO A 113 1.33 2.78 -7.49
C PRO A 113 1.78 3.35 -8.83
N GLY A 114 3.09 3.53 -9.00
CA GLY A 114 3.66 4.01 -10.25
C GLY A 114 3.65 5.53 -10.43
N TRP A 115 3.18 6.31 -9.46
CA TRP A 115 3.30 7.79 -9.51
C TRP A 115 4.75 8.24 -9.69
N MET A 116 5.68 7.57 -9.00
CA MET A 116 7.11 7.85 -9.11
C MET A 116 7.68 7.34 -10.43
N ALA A 117 7.15 6.22 -10.97
CA ALA A 117 7.50 5.72 -12.29
C ALA A 117 7.06 6.70 -13.40
N ARG A 118 5.82 7.23 -13.33
CA ARG A 118 5.33 8.28 -14.24
C ARG A 118 6.15 9.54 -14.14
N ARG A 119 6.48 9.99 -12.92
CA ARG A 119 7.36 11.14 -12.70
C ARG A 119 8.76 10.90 -13.27
N TYR A 120 9.31 9.70 -13.10
CA TYR A 120 10.62 9.33 -13.62
C TYR A 120 10.65 9.27 -15.16
N TYR A 121 9.67 8.62 -15.78
CA TYR A 121 9.57 8.54 -17.25
C TYR A 121 9.20 9.86 -17.92
N ARG A 122 8.47 10.76 -17.25
CA ARG A 122 8.29 12.14 -17.72
C ARG A 122 9.62 12.90 -17.79
N ALA A 123 10.53 12.65 -16.85
CA ALA A 123 11.86 13.27 -16.84
C ALA A 123 12.87 12.54 -17.73
N HIS A 124 12.70 11.23 -17.96
CA HIS A 124 13.61 10.38 -18.72
C HIS A 124 12.84 9.52 -19.74
N PRO A 125 12.37 10.11 -20.85
CA PRO A 125 11.56 9.40 -21.84
C PRO A 125 12.32 8.23 -22.50
N GLN A 126 13.63 8.38 -22.73
CA GLN A 126 14.48 7.32 -23.29
C GLN A 126 14.60 6.09 -22.37
N ALA A 127 14.52 6.29 -21.05
CA ALA A 127 14.55 5.18 -20.10
C ALA A 127 13.24 4.37 -20.11
N ARG A 128 12.12 5.00 -20.49
CA ARG A 128 10.85 4.32 -20.71
C ARG A 128 10.95 3.33 -21.88
N GLU A 129 11.50 3.80 -23.00
CA GLU A 129 11.69 3.01 -24.22
C GLU A 129 12.68 1.86 -23.99
N ALA A 130 13.76 2.10 -23.23
CA ALA A 130 14.73 1.06 -22.89
C ALA A 130 14.18 0.01 -21.90
N GLU A 131 13.32 0.38 -20.95
CA GLU A 131 12.80 -0.54 -19.92
C GLU A 131 11.53 -1.29 -20.34
N LEU A 132 10.73 -0.72 -21.24
CA LEU A 132 9.43 -1.24 -21.67
C LEU A 132 9.41 -1.70 -23.13
N GLY A 133 10.47 -1.45 -23.90
CA GLY A 133 10.49 -1.64 -25.34
C GLY A 133 9.79 -0.49 -26.07
N SER A 134 9.97 -0.43 -27.39
CA SER A 134 9.19 0.48 -28.22
C SER A 134 7.72 0.05 -28.21
N VAL A 135 6.79 1.00 -28.24
CA VAL A 135 5.32 0.78 -28.26
C VAL A 135 4.87 -0.16 -29.41
N ALA A 136 5.75 -0.46 -30.36
CA ALA A 136 5.49 -1.34 -31.50
C ALA A 136 5.45 -2.85 -31.20
N ASP A 137 5.98 -3.33 -30.06
CA ASP A 137 6.04 -4.77 -29.74
C ASP A 137 4.91 -5.26 -28.81
N VAL A 138 3.92 -4.41 -28.49
CA VAL A 138 2.79 -4.76 -27.59
C VAL A 138 1.43 -4.50 -28.26
N ALA A 139 1.36 -4.63 -29.59
CA ALA A 139 0.11 -4.72 -30.34
C ALA A 139 -0.11 -6.17 -30.79
#